data_AF-A0A3D0DBS5-F1
#
_entry.id   AF-A0A3D0DBS5-F1
#
_cell.length_a   1.000
_cell.length_b   1.000
_cell.length_c   1.000
_cell.angle_alpha   90.00
_cell.angle_beta   90.00
_cell.angle_gamma   90.00
#
_symmetry.space_group_name_H-M   'P 1'
#
loop_
_entity.id
_entity.type
_entity.pdbx_description
1 polymer ?
#
loop_
_entity_poly.entity_id
_entity_poly.type
_entity_poly.pdbx_seq_one_letter_code
_entity_poly.pdbx_strand_id
1 'polypeptide(L)'
;MTHEGAAPVRYPVVPGNTADSTRPLPHLRARVRFLSRPELAERRLRPLLVSDCKMVTPEAVAACHRHDLSYLGPLANGTAVDQLLRSVSGMELTRHLLSYRPQRVKAGDDRCEPYQGVRRPCTFVHDGQVFEDRVLVV
;
A
#
# COMPACT_ATOMS: atom_id res chain seq x y z
N MET A 1 3.34 3.55 -25.81
CA MET A 1 2.29 4.25 -25.03
C MET A 1 2.95 4.79 -23.77
N THR A 2 3.28 6.06 -23.75
CA THR A 2 3.95 6.74 -22.63
C THR A 2 2.88 7.15 -21.62
N HIS A 3 2.90 6.57 -20.42
CA HIS A 3 1.93 6.89 -19.37
C HIS A 3 2.14 8.33 -18.85
N GLU A 4 1.14 9.19 -19.01
CA GLU A 4 1.10 10.60 -18.54
C GLU A 4 1.09 10.76 -16.99
N GLY A 5 1.41 9.72 -16.22
CA GLY A 5 1.18 9.65 -14.77
C GLY A 5 2.44 9.39 -13.95
N ALA A 6 3.53 10.11 -14.19
CA ALA A 6 4.74 9.96 -13.37
C ALA A 6 4.46 10.45 -11.94
N ALA A 7 4.21 9.51 -11.02
CA ALA A 7 4.20 9.79 -9.59
C ALA A 7 5.65 10.02 -9.12
N PRO A 8 5.97 11.14 -8.45
CA PRO A 8 7.32 11.37 -7.96
C PRO A 8 7.64 10.36 -6.84
N VAL A 9 8.49 9.39 -7.15
CA VAL A 9 8.94 8.37 -6.19
C VAL A 9 10.22 8.84 -5.50
N ARG A 10 10.21 8.89 -4.17
CA ARG A 10 11.44 9.04 -3.37
C ARG A 10 11.68 7.74 -2.59
N TYR A 11 12.49 6.86 -3.16
CA TYR A 11 12.95 5.64 -2.51
C TYR A 11 14.41 5.82 -2.09
N PRO A 12 14.72 6.06 -0.80
CA PRO A 12 16.09 5.90 -0.34
C PRO A 12 16.44 4.41 -0.43
N VAL A 13 17.38 4.06 -1.30
CA VAL A 13 18.01 2.73 -1.27
C VAL A 13 18.87 2.69 -0.03
N VAL A 14 18.38 2.01 1.00
CA VAL A 14 19.14 1.81 2.22
C VAL A 14 19.78 0.43 2.11
N PRO A 15 21.10 0.29 2.34
CA PRO A 15 21.75 -1.01 2.30
C PRO A 15 21.06 -1.90 3.32
N GLY A 16 20.46 -3.01 2.87
CA GLY A 16 19.61 -3.92 3.65
C GLY A 16 20.34 -4.54 4.83
N ASN A 17 20.61 -3.74 5.84
CA ASN A 17 21.26 -4.10 7.07
C ASN A 17 20.25 -3.83 8.18
N THR A 18 20.09 -4.79 9.09
CA THR A 18 19.11 -4.80 10.20
C THR A 18 19.17 -3.55 11.09
N ALA A 19 20.25 -2.77 11.00
CA ALA A 19 20.42 -1.46 11.62
C ALA A 19 19.45 -0.36 11.14
N ASP A 20 18.70 -0.52 10.05
CA ASP A 20 17.75 0.52 9.61
C ASP A 20 16.50 0.67 10.48
N SER A 21 16.20 -0.35 11.27
CA SER A 21 15.24 -0.24 12.37
C SER A 21 15.70 0.76 13.46
N THR A 22 16.99 1.12 13.51
CA THR A 22 17.59 1.91 14.60
C THR A 22 17.69 3.42 14.33
N ARG A 23 17.37 3.90 13.11
CA ARG A 23 17.39 5.34 12.78
C ARG A 23 16.09 5.83 12.13
N PRO A 24 14.94 5.71 12.83
CA PRO A 24 13.65 6.17 12.30
C PRO A 24 13.60 7.70 12.10
N LEU A 25 14.28 8.46 12.95
CA LEU A 25 14.21 9.92 12.98
C LEU A 25 14.74 10.61 11.70
N PRO A 26 15.96 10.33 11.20
CA PRO A 26 16.43 10.91 9.94
C PRO A 26 15.55 10.59 8.74
N HIS A 27 15.02 9.36 8.67
CA HIS A 27 14.10 8.94 7.61
C HIS A 27 12.76 9.67 7.67
N LEU A 28 12.17 9.78 8.86
CA LEU A 28 10.94 10.56 9.07
C LEU A 28 11.15 12.03 8.71
N ARG A 29 12.24 12.66 9.14
CA ARG A 29 12.57 14.05 8.77
C ARG A 29 12.72 14.23 7.25
N ALA A 30 13.39 13.29 6.58
CA ALA A 30 13.54 13.33 5.12
C ALA A 30 12.20 13.20 4.40
N ARG A 31 11.29 12.36 4.91
CA ARG A 31 9.91 12.22 4.40
C ARG A 31 9.09 13.48 4.63
N VAL A 32 9.04 14.01 5.86
CA VAL A 32 8.35 15.27 6.17
C VAL A 32 8.83 16.40 5.26
N ARG A 33 10.16 16.59 5.15
CA ARG A 33 10.74 17.64 4.27
C ARG A 33 10.33 17.47 2.80
N PHE A 34 10.19 16.23 2.32
CA PHE A 34 9.74 15.98 0.97
C PHE A 34 8.27 16.36 0.79
N LEU A 35 7.41 15.92 1.70
CA LEU A 35 5.98 16.18 1.67
C LEU A 35 5.64 17.67 1.83
N SER A 36 6.49 18.44 2.51
CA SER A 36 6.34 19.89 2.67
C SER A 36 6.80 20.72 1.46
N ARG A 37 7.18 20.09 0.33
CA ARG A 37 7.61 20.82 -0.88
C ARG A 37 6.43 21.57 -1.53
N PRO A 38 6.55 22.89 -1.79
CA PRO A 38 5.47 23.69 -2.39
C PRO A 38 4.99 23.14 -3.73
N GLU A 39 5.90 22.57 -4.52
CA GLU A 39 5.59 22.01 -5.85
C GLU A 39 4.67 20.79 -5.77
N LEU A 40 4.63 20.10 -4.61
CA LEU A 40 3.68 19.01 -4.36
C LEU A 40 2.30 19.54 -3.94
N ALA A 41 2.27 20.65 -3.19
CA ALA A 41 1.03 21.30 -2.76
C ALA A 41 0.28 21.92 -3.95
N GLU A 42 1.00 22.60 -4.85
CA GLU A 42 0.43 23.19 -6.08
C GLU A 42 -0.18 22.13 -7.00
N ARG A 43 0.44 20.96 -7.07
CA ARG A 43 -0.03 19.83 -7.88
C ARG A 43 -1.15 19.03 -7.23
N ARG A 44 -1.58 19.38 -6.00
CA ARG A 44 -2.57 18.65 -5.19
C ARG A 44 -2.28 17.14 -5.13
N LEU A 45 -1.01 16.77 -5.11
CA LEU A 45 -0.62 15.37 -5.11
C LEU A 45 -0.91 14.77 -3.74
N ARG A 46 -1.68 13.69 -3.71
CA ARG A 46 -1.89 12.86 -2.52
C ARG A 46 -0.73 11.86 -2.42
N PRO A 47 0.20 12.02 -1.47
CA PRO A 47 1.36 11.18 -1.37
C PRO A 47 0.96 9.74 -1.00
N LEU A 48 1.56 8.75 -1.66
CA LEU A 48 1.38 7.34 -1.34
C LEU A 48 2.55 6.86 -0.46
N LEU A 49 2.25 6.51 0.79
CA LEU A 49 3.17 5.82 1.67
C LEU A 49 3.14 4.33 1.36
N VAL A 50 4.23 3.83 0.78
CA VAL A 50 4.42 2.39 0.55
C VAL A 50 5.30 1.82 1.65
N SER A 51 4.80 0.79 2.31
CA SER A 51 5.55 0.03 3.28
C SER A 51 5.90 -1.33 2.72
N ASP A 52 7.20 -1.61 2.65
CA ASP A 52 7.69 -2.97 2.43
C ASP A 52 7.82 -3.66 3.79
N CYS A 53 7.06 -4.74 3.99
CA CYS A 53 7.05 -5.57 5.19
C CYS A 53 6.58 -4.95 6.53
N LYS A 54 6.05 -3.71 6.61
CA LYS A 54 5.31 -3.26 7.82
C LYS A 54 3.81 -3.38 7.61
N MET A 55 3.15 -3.97 8.60
CA MET A 55 1.71 -4.16 8.62
C MET A 55 0.98 -2.82 8.81
N VAL A 56 -0.14 -2.65 8.13
CA VAL A 56 -1.06 -1.53 8.30
C VAL A 56 -1.80 -1.73 9.62
N THR A 57 -1.74 -0.74 10.50
CA THR A 57 -2.48 -0.71 11.76
C THR A 57 -3.61 0.33 11.70
N PRO A 58 -4.65 0.23 12.54
CA PRO A 58 -5.68 1.28 12.63
C PRO A 58 -5.12 2.67 12.95
N GLU A 59 -4.08 2.76 13.79
CA GLU A 59 -3.36 4.01 14.07
C GLU A 59 -2.73 4.62 12.81
N ALA A 60 -2.09 3.77 11.98
CA ALA A 60 -1.48 4.22 10.73
C ALA A 60 -2.55 4.72 9.73
N VAL A 61 -3.70 4.05 9.64
CA VAL A 61 -4.84 4.49 8.82
C VAL A 61 -5.35 5.85 9.32
N ALA A 62 -5.61 5.98 10.62
CA ALA A 62 -6.06 7.23 11.21
C ALA A 62 -5.09 8.39 10.95
N ALA A 63 -3.78 8.16 11.09
CA ALA A 63 -2.76 9.15 10.75
C ALA A 63 -2.79 9.53 9.26
N CYS A 64 -2.95 8.55 8.35
CA CYS A 64 -3.05 8.82 6.92
C CYS A 64 -4.28 9.68 6.58
N HIS A 65 -5.44 9.37 7.14
CA HIS A 65 -6.66 10.19 6.96
C HIS A 65 -6.48 11.62 7.49
N ARG A 66 -5.85 11.79 8.67
CA ARG A 66 -5.59 13.12 9.27
C ARG A 66 -4.64 13.99 8.43
N HIS A 67 -3.75 13.37 7.66
CA HIS A 67 -2.72 14.05 6.88
C HIS A 67 -2.96 14.00 5.36
N ASP A 68 -4.14 13.56 4.91
CA ASP A 68 -4.51 13.34 3.50
C ASP A 68 -3.49 12.51 2.71
N LEU A 69 -2.97 11.45 3.36
CA LEU A 69 -2.02 10.50 2.78
C LEU A 69 -2.76 9.23 2.33
N SER A 70 -2.28 8.61 1.25
CA SER A 70 -2.66 7.24 0.88
C SER A 70 -1.63 6.26 1.41
N TYR A 71 -2.04 5.03 1.72
CA TYR A 71 -1.14 3.98 2.20
C TYR A 71 -1.26 2.71 1.34
N LEU A 72 -0.15 2.02 1.12
CA LEU A 72 -0.12 0.68 0.53
C LEU A 72 0.79 -0.23 1.35
N GLY A 73 0.21 -1.33 1.86
CA GLY A 73 0.92 -2.38 2.57
C GLY A 73 -0.02 -3.48 3.07
N PRO A 74 0.52 -4.56 3.65
CA PRO A 74 -0.27 -5.69 4.13
C PRO A 74 -1.03 -5.35 5.42
N LEU A 75 -2.25 -5.86 5.61
CA LEU A 75 -2.99 -5.69 6.86
C LEU A 75 -2.47 -6.59 7.97
N ALA A 76 -2.37 -6.07 9.21
CA ALA A 76 -2.01 -6.87 10.37
C ALA A 76 -2.97 -8.06 10.57
N ASN A 77 -2.41 -9.25 10.84
CA ASN A 77 -3.19 -10.46 11.08
C ASN A 77 -4.21 -10.27 12.21
N GLY A 78 -5.38 -10.90 12.11
CA GLY A 78 -6.42 -10.88 13.13
C GLY A 78 -7.79 -11.23 12.55
N THR A 79 -8.80 -11.28 13.42
CA THR A 79 -10.16 -11.71 13.07
C THR A 79 -10.78 -10.91 11.92
N ALA A 80 -10.52 -9.60 11.85
CA ALA A 80 -11.01 -8.76 10.75
C ALA A 80 -10.39 -9.14 9.40
N VAL A 81 -9.09 -9.48 9.37
CA VAL A 81 -8.41 -9.97 8.16
C VAL A 81 -8.93 -11.35 7.77
N ASP A 82 -9.12 -12.25 8.74
CA ASP A 82 -9.69 -13.58 8.47
C ASP A 82 -11.09 -13.49 7.87
N GLN A 83 -11.92 -12.57 8.36
CA GLN A 83 -13.26 -12.32 7.81
C GLN A 83 -13.18 -11.76 6.38
N LEU A 84 -12.26 -10.83 6.11
CA LEU A 84 -12.03 -10.31 4.77
C LEU A 84 -11.59 -11.40 3.79
N LEU A 85 -10.64 -12.26 4.20
CA LEU A 85 -10.19 -13.39 3.39
C LEU A 85 -11.34 -14.37 3.10
N ARG A 86 -12.17 -14.70 4.10
CA ARG A 86 -13.34 -15.57 3.93
C ARG A 86 -14.47 -14.92 3.13
N SER A 87 -14.48 -13.60 2.99
CA SER A 87 -15.50 -12.87 2.22
C SER A 87 -15.35 -13.02 0.70
N VAL A 88 -14.24 -13.60 0.24
CA VAL A 88 -13.97 -13.80 -1.19
C VAL A 88 -13.82 -15.29 -1.46
N SER A 89 -14.66 -15.83 -2.34
CA SER A 89 -14.53 -17.22 -2.77
C SER A 89 -13.44 -17.38 -3.81
N GLY A 90 -12.87 -18.58 -3.94
CA GLY A 90 -11.92 -18.90 -5.02
C GLY A 90 -12.51 -18.67 -6.42
N MET A 91 -13.80 -18.98 -6.62
CA MET A 91 -14.49 -18.72 -7.89
C MET A 91 -14.64 -17.23 -8.20
N GLU A 92 -14.74 -16.39 -7.17
CA GLU A 92 -14.76 -14.95 -7.38
C GLU A 92 -13.36 -14.44 -7.75
N LEU A 93 -12.31 -14.86 -7.02
CA LEU A 93 -10.93 -14.48 -7.33
C LEU A 93 -10.55 -14.79 -8.78
N THR A 94 -10.90 -15.98 -9.30
CA THR A 94 -10.56 -16.38 -10.68
C THR A 94 -11.20 -15.52 -11.76
N ARG A 95 -12.28 -14.77 -11.44
CA ARG A 95 -12.93 -13.82 -12.36
C ARG A 95 -12.28 -12.44 -12.34
N HIS A 96 -11.39 -12.16 -11.39
CA HIS A 96 -10.79 -10.84 -11.17
C HIS A 96 -9.26 -10.90 -11.34
N LEU A 97 -8.83 -11.18 -12.57
CA LEU A 97 -7.41 -11.20 -12.92
C LEU A 97 -6.81 -9.79 -12.87
N LEU A 98 -5.66 -9.65 -12.22
CA LEU A 98 -4.86 -8.44 -12.22
C LEU A 98 -4.00 -8.37 -13.48
N SER A 99 -3.74 -7.16 -13.98
CA SER A 99 -2.90 -6.94 -15.16
C SER A 99 -1.40 -7.05 -14.87
N TYR A 100 -1.00 -7.03 -13.60
CA TYR A 100 0.39 -7.15 -13.19
C TYR A 100 0.99 -8.50 -13.58
N ARG A 101 2.20 -8.49 -14.14
CA ARG A 101 3.01 -9.68 -14.43
C ARG A 101 4.42 -9.46 -13.89
N PRO A 102 5.00 -10.42 -13.14
CA PRO A 102 6.38 -10.30 -12.70
C PRO A 102 7.32 -10.20 -13.91
N GLN A 103 8.26 -9.26 -13.89
CA GLN A 103 9.21 -9.08 -15.01
C GLN A 103 10.13 -10.30 -15.23
N ARG A 104 10.32 -11.12 -14.19
CA ARG A 104 11.08 -12.38 -14.26
C ARG A 104 10.37 -13.49 -15.05
N VAL A 105 9.09 -13.32 -15.35
CA VAL A 105 8.29 -14.26 -16.12
C VAL A 105 8.38 -13.87 -17.59
N LYS A 106 8.80 -14.81 -18.44
CA LYS A 106 8.83 -14.60 -19.89
C LYS A 106 7.41 -14.44 -20.41
N ALA A 107 7.22 -13.51 -21.33
CA ALA A 107 5.94 -13.38 -22.04
C ALA A 107 5.57 -14.72 -22.68
N GLY A 108 4.39 -15.26 -22.34
CA GLY A 108 3.91 -16.55 -22.84
C GLY A 108 4.32 -17.79 -22.03
N ASP A 109 4.86 -17.65 -20.81
CA ASP A 109 5.02 -18.80 -19.92
C ASP A 109 3.67 -19.14 -19.25
N ASP A 110 3.00 -20.16 -19.78
CA ASP A 110 1.70 -20.67 -19.29
C ASP A 110 1.75 -21.18 -17.84
N ARG A 111 2.95 -21.34 -17.26
CA ARG A 111 3.13 -21.70 -15.84
C ARG A 111 2.98 -20.52 -14.89
N CYS A 112 2.97 -19.28 -15.40
CA CYS A 112 2.72 -18.12 -14.57
C CYS A 112 1.22 -17.91 -14.41
N GLU A 113 0.68 -18.40 -13.30
CA GLU A 113 -0.68 -18.06 -12.91
C GLU A 113 -0.82 -16.54 -12.75
N PRO A 114 -1.78 -15.90 -13.44
CA PRO A 114 -2.08 -14.50 -13.23
C PRO A 114 -2.44 -14.24 -11.77
N TYR A 115 -1.93 -13.15 -11.20
CA TYR A 115 -2.43 -12.68 -9.92
C TYR A 115 -3.92 -12.37 -10.03
N GLN A 116 -4.65 -12.70 -8.98
CA GLN A 116 -6.06 -12.44 -8.82
C GLN A 116 -6.22 -11.41 -7.70
N GLY A 117 -7.30 -10.65 -7.72
CA GLY A 117 -7.51 -9.68 -6.66
C GLY A 117 -8.88 -9.05 -6.68
N VAL A 118 -9.54 -9.06 -5.53
CA VAL A 118 -10.88 -8.52 -5.35
C VAL A 118 -10.85 -7.41 -4.31
N ARG A 119 -11.39 -6.24 -4.66
CA ARG A 119 -11.50 -5.13 -3.73
C ARG A 119 -12.64 -5.37 -2.75
N ARG A 120 -12.37 -5.17 -1.46
CA ARG A 120 -13.37 -5.20 -0.39
C ARG A 120 -13.33 -3.90 0.42
N PRO A 121 -14.48 -3.39 0.87
CA PRO A 121 -14.49 -2.35 1.88
C PRO A 121 -13.92 -2.90 3.19
N CYS A 122 -13.24 -2.05 3.95
CA CYS A 122 -12.73 -2.37 5.27
C CYS A 122 -12.92 -1.17 6.18
N THR A 123 -13.16 -1.44 7.46
CA THR A 123 -13.35 -0.41 8.48
C THR A 123 -12.30 -0.56 9.55
N PHE A 124 -11.65 0.55 9.90
CA PHE A 124 -10.67 0.65 10.97
C PHE A 124 -11.23 1.50 12.10
N VAL A 125 -10.94 1.11 13.34
CA VAL A 125 -11.32 1.88 14.53
C VAL A 125 -10.06 2.26 15.29
N HIS A 126 -9.92 3.55 15.58
CA HIS A 126 -8.81 4.08 16.39
C HIS A 126 -9.33 5.27 17.21
N ASP A 127 -9.08 5.24 18.52
CA ASP A 127 -9.53 6.26 19.49
C ASP A 127 -11.04 6.58 19.39
N GLY A 128 -11.87 5.56 19.16
CA GLY A 128 -13.33 5.69 19.02
C GLY A 128 -13.79 6.28 17.69
N GLN A 129 -12.87 6.66 16.80
CA GLN A 129 -13.17 7.13 15.45
C GLN A 129 -13.17 5.96 14.46
N VAL A 130 -14.06 6.04 13.48
CA VAL A 130 -14.24 5.03 12.42
C VAL A 130 -13.68 5.57 11.11
N PHE A 131 -12.84 4.77 10.45
CA PHE A 131 -12.22 5.10 9.17
C PHE A 131 -12.60 4.02 8.16
N GLU A 132 -13.15 4.43 7.02
CA GLU A 132 -13.48 3.53 5.91
C GLU A 132 -12.38 3.56 4.85
N ASP A 133 -11.94 2.37 4.43
CA ASP A 133 -10.94 2.21 3.38
C ASP A 133 -11.27 0.98 2.52
N ARG A 134 -10.36 0.65 1.61
CA ARG A 134 -10.46 -0.50 0.72
C ARG A 134 -9.21 -1.34 0.78
N VAL A 135 -9.42 -2.65 0.71
CA VAL A 135 -8.36 -3.64 0.71
C VAL A 135 -8.46 -4.45 -0.56
N LEU A 136 -7.32 -4.92 -1.06
CA LEU A 136 -7.27 -5.89 -2.15
C LEU A 136 -7.03 -7.26 -1.53
N VAL A 137 -8.04 -8.12 -1.56
CA VAL A 137 -7.89 -9.54 -1.23
C VAL A 137 -7.30 -10.22 -2.46
N VAL A 138 -6.10 -10.77 -2.32
CA VAL A 138 -5.32 -11.41 -3.39
C VAL A 138 -5.24 -12.92 -3.20
#